data_AF-A0A1I0EUK1-F1
#
_entry.id   AF-A0A1I0EUK1-F1
#
_cell.length_a   1.000
_cell.length_b   1.000
_cell.length_c   1.000
_cell.angle_alpha   90.00
_cell.angle_beta   90.00
_cell.angle_gamma   90.00
#
_symmetry.space_group_name_H-M   'P 1'
#
loop_
_entity.id
_entity.type
_entity.pdbx_description
1 polymer ?
#
loop_
_entity_poly.entity_id
_entity_poly.type
_entity_poly.pdbx_seq_one_letter_code
_entity_poly.pdbx_strand_id
1 'polypeptide(L)'
;MSVDDRLASLRSQIEATEVEKRLLDELQAAKDAYAADSSDEAKDRKQAAAEALREHRQNTRSDGVSVGGDAYVEPGSPDPSPSDTVKADVTSKVEGA
;
A
#
# COMPACT_ATOMS: atom_id res chain seq x y z
N MET A 1 -23.01 -5.29 5.91
CA MET A 1 -22.24 -5.67 4.71
C MET A 1 -22.58 -7.12 4.40
N SER A 2 -23.09 -7.39 3.21
CA SER A 2 -23.41 -8.75 2.75
C SER A 2 -22.16 -9.47 2.24
N VAL A 3 -22.27 -10.78 2.01
CA VAL A 3 -21.21 -11.56 1.35
C VAL A 3 -20.94 -11.04 -0.05
N ASP A 4 -21.99 -10.64 -0.78
CA ASP A 4 -21.89 -10.09 -2.13
C ASP A 4 -21.15 -8.74 -2.13
N ASP A 5 -21.44 -7.86 -1.17
CA ASP A 5 -20.72 -6.59 -1.01
C ASP A 5 -19.23 -6.82 -0.73
N ARG A 6 -18.91 -7.85 0.08
CA ARG A 6 -17.52 -8.21 0.40
C ARG A 6 -16.78 -8.78 -0.82
N LEU A 7 -17.46 -9.60 -1.62
CA LEU A 7 -16.89 -10.13 -2.87
C LEU A 7 -16.66 -9.00 -3.89
N ALA A 8 -17.59 -8.06 -4.02
CA ALA A 8 -17.44 -6.89 -4.89
C ALA A 8 -16.24 -6.02 -4.46
N SER A 9 -16.10 -5.78 -3.16
CA SER A 9 -14.95 -5.03 -2.61
C SER A 9 -13.62 -5.72 -2.88
N LEU A 10 -13.53 -7.05 -2.70
CA LEU A 10 -12.31 -7.81 -2.99
C LEU A 10 -11.94 -7.78 -4.48
N ARG A 11 -12.93 -7.89 -5.38
CA ARG A 11 -12.70 -7.77 -6.82
C ARG A 11 -12.14 -6.40 -7.19
N SER A 12 -12.74 -5.34 -6.65
CA SER A 12 -12.27 -3.97 -6.87
C SER A 12 -10.83 -3.76 -6.37
N GLN A 13 -10.46 -4.34 -5.22
CA GLN A 13 -9.08 -4.29 -4.73
C GLN A 13 -8.11 -5.06 -5.63
N ILE A 14 -8.50 -6.22 -6.15
CA ILE A 14 -7.68 -7.00 -7.09
C ILE A 14 -7.45 -6.20 -8.37
N GLU A 15 -8.51 -5.66 -8.97
CA GLU A 15 -8.42 -4.84 -10.17
C GLU A 15 -7.52 -3.60 -9.96
N ALA A 16 -7.68 -2.91 -8.83
CA ALA A 16 -6.82 -1.77 -8.48
C ALA A 16 -5.35 -2.17 -8.31
N THR A 17 -5.07 -3.34 -7.74
CA THR A 17 -3.71 -3.90 -7.62
C THR A 17 -3.10 -4.20 -8.99
N GLU A 18 -3.87 -4.83 -9.87
CA GLU A 18 -3.41 -5.19 -11.21
C GLU A 18 -3.08 -3.95 -12.05
N VAL A 19 -3.92 -2.91 -11.95
CA VAL A 19 -3.66 -1.62 -12.61
C VAL A 19 -2.42 -0.94 -12.03
N GLU A 20 -2.26 -0.91 -10.71
CA GLU A 20 -1.07 -0.31 -10.09
C GLU A 20 0.22 -1.04 -10.52
N LYS A 21 0.19 -2.37 -10.55
CA LYS A 21 1.32 -3.17 -11.03
C LYS A 21 1.70 -2.81 -12.46
N ARG A 22 0.73 -2.71 -13.37
CA ARG A 22 0.97 -2.31 -14.76
C ARG A 22 1.62 -0.92 -14.84
N LEU A 23 1.13 0.04 -14.07
CA LEU A 23 1.68 1.40 -14.04
C LEU A 23 3.11 1.45 -13.47
N LEU A 24 3.44 0.59 -12.52
CA LEU A 24 4.81 0.43 -12.01
C LEU A 24 5.74 -0.13 -13.09
N ASP A 25 5.30 -1.14 -13.83
CA ASP A 25 6.05 -1.72 -14.95
C ASP A 25 6.29 -0.69 -16.06
N GLU A 26 5.26 0.11 -16.41
CA GLU A 26 5.35 1.21 -17.39
C GLU A 26 6.34 2.30 -16.93
N LEU A 27 6.28 2.70 -15.66
CA LEU A 27 7.21 3.67 -15.10
C LEU A 27 8.65 3.14 -15.11
N GLN A 28 8.84 1.85 -14.83
CA GLN A 28 10.16 1.23 -14.87
C GLN A 28 10.71 1.23 -16.31
N ALA A 29 9.91 0.80 -17.28
CA ALA A 29 10.29 0.83 -18.69
C ALA A 29 10.63 2.25 -19.18
N ALA A 30 9.86 3.26 -18.75
CA ALA A 30 10.12 4.65 -19.10
C ALA A 30 11.42 5.20 -18.46
N LYS A 31 11.74 4.77 -17.24
CA LYS A 31 13.02 5.10 -16.58
C LYS A 31 14.19 4.48 -17.32
N ASP A 32 14.07 3.21 -17.73
CA ASP A 32 15.11 2.49 -18.46
C ASP A 32 15.33 3.12 -19.85
N ALA A 33 14.25 3.51 -20.53
CA ALA A 33 14.32 4.25 -21.79
C ALA A 33 15.03 5.60 -21.63
N TYR A 34 14.72 6.37 -20.58
CA TYR A 34 15.39 7.64 -20.30
C TYR A 34 16.88 7.48 -19.93
N ALA A 35 17.22 6.38 -19.25
CA ALA A 35 18.59 6.04 -18.90
C ALA A 35 19.41 5.65 -20.15
N ALA A 36 18.78 5.02 -21.13
CA ALA A 36 19.40 4.67 -22.41
C ALA A 36 19.49 5.86 -23.37
N ASP A 37 18.46 6.72 -23.38
CA ASP A 37 18.37 7.93 -24.20
C ASP A 37 17.71 9.05 -23.41
N SER A 38 18.50 10.05 -23.01
CA SER A 38 18.02 11.19 -22.20
C SER A 38 17.40 12.31 -23.05
N SER A 39 16.79 11.97 -24.17
CA SER A 39 16.01 12.89 -25.00
C SER A 39 14.83 13.49 -24.24
N ASP A 40 14.38 14.68 -24.68
CA ASP A 40 13.21 15.35 -24.08
C ASP A 40 11.95 14.47 -24.20
N GLU A 41 11.82 13.71 -25.29
CA GLU A 41 10.70 12.78 -25.47
C GLU A 41 10.72 11.63 -24.44
N ALA A 42 11.89 11.07 -24.14
CA ALA A 42 12.02 10.04 -23.12
C ALA A 42 11.76 10.59 -21.71
N LYS A 43 12.16 11.85 -21.46
CA LYS A 43 11.86 12.57 -20.23
C LYS A 43 10.36 12.79 -20.05
N ASP A 44 9.65 13.23 -21.10
CA ASP A 44 8.21 13.45 -21.09
C ASP A 44 7.45 12.13 -20.85
N ARG A 45 7.88 11.04 -21.51
CA ARG A 45 7.29 9.70 -21.27
C ARG A 45 7.47 9.22 -19.83
N LYS A 46 8.65 9.44 -19.25
CA LYS A 46 8.91 9.12 -17.83
C LYS A 46 8.04 9.97 -16.90
N GLN A 47 7.86 11.25 -17.18
CA GLN A 47 7.03 12.13 -16.37
C GLN A 47 5.54 11.75 -16.47
N ALA A 48 5.04 11.47 -17.68
CA ALA A 48 3.67 11.02 -17.90
C ALA A 48 3.37 9.71 -17.15
N ALA A 49 4.28 8.73 -17.19
CA ALA A 49 4.12 7.48 -16.44
C ALA A 49 4.10 7.71 -14.91
N ALA A 50 4.90 8.66 -14.41
CA ALA A 50 4.92 9.01 -12.99
C ALA A 50 3.63 9.73 -12.55
N GLU A 51 3.09 10.61 -13.40
CA GLU A 51 1.82 11.30 -13.17
C GLU A 51 0.64 10.32 -13.18
N ALA A 52 0.59 9.38 -14.13
CA ALA A 52 -0.43 8.35 -14.20
C ALA A 52 -0.46 7.46 -12.93
N LEU A 53 0.70 7.04 -12.43
CA LEU A 53 0.79 6.29 -11.17
C LEU A 53 0.31 7.12 -9.96
N ARG A 54 0.64 8.42 -9.94
CA ARG A 54 0.19 9.32 -8.88
C ARG A 54 -1.32 9.51 -8.91
N GLU A 55 -1.90 9.71 -10.08
CA GLU A 55 -3.35 9.87 -10.27
C GLU A 55 -4.09 8.60 -9.87
N HIS A 56 -3.63 7.42 -10.31
CA HIS A 56 -4.19 6.14 -9.89
C HIS A 56 -4.23 6.00 -8.37
N ARG A 57 -3.12 6.27 -7.68
CA ARG A 57 -3.05 6.23 -6.21
C ARG A 57 -3.94 7.27 -5.51
N GLN A 58 -4.23 8.40 -6.15
CA GLN A 58 -5.17 9.38 -5.63
C GLN A 58 -6.61 8.90 -5.80
N ASN A 59 -6.96 8.35 -6.97
CA ASN A 59 -8.29 7.82 -7.27
C ASN A 59 -8.60 6.62 -6.39
N THR A 60 -7.70 5.65 -6.29
CA THR A 60 -7.81 4.47 -5.42
C THR A 60 -8.07 4.85 -3.94
N ARG A 61 -7.38 5.86 -3.41
CA ARG A 61 -7.64 6.38 -2.05
C ARG A 61 -8.98 7.09 -1.94
N SER A 62 -9.36 7.88 -2.95
CA SER A 62 -10.62 8.63 -2.96
C SER A 62 -11.84 7.72 -3.09
N ASP A 63 -11.69 6.61 -3.82
CA ASP A 63 -12.71 5.57 -4.01
C ASP A 63 -12.83 4.62 -2.80
N GLY A 64 -12.01 4.84 -1.76
CA GLY A 64 -11.99 4.01 -0.55
C GLY A 64 -11.45 2.60 -0.78
N VAL A 65 -10.79 2.34 -1.91
CA VAL A 65 -10.19 1.05 -2.25
C VAL A 65 -8.80 0.99 -1.61
N SER A 66 -8.68 0.33 -0.45
CA SER A 66 -7.38 0.10 0.17
C SER A 66 -6.70 -1.11 -0.47
N VAL A 67 -5.62 -0.87 -1.19
CA VAL A 67 -4.90 -1.92 -1.94
C VAL A 67 -3.68 -2.35 -1.15
N GLY A 68 -3.83 -3.44 -0.39
CA GLY A 68 -2.76 -4.02 0.42
C GLY A 68 -2.40 -3.20 1.66
N GLY A 69 -2.86 -3.63 2.84
CA GLY A 69 -2.26 -3.26 4.14
C GLY A 69 -2.27 -1.79 4.58
N ASP A 70 -2.54 -0.83 3.70
CA ASP A 70 -2.65 0.60 3.97
C ASP A 70 -3.99 0.95 4.64
N ALA A 71 -4.45 0.08 5.54
CA ALA A 71 -5.19 0.54 6.69
C ALA A 71 -4.21 1.35 7.55
N TYR A 72 -3.94 2.60 7.16
CA TYR A 72 -3.38 3.57 8.08
C TYR A 72 -4.45 3.84 9.13
N VAL A 73 -4.42 3.01 10.17
CA VAL A 73 -5.15 3.24 11.41
C VAL A 73 -4.51 4.46 12.04
N GLU A 74 -5.25 5.56 12.07
CA GLU A 74 -4.90 6.76 12.83
C GLU A 74 -4.44 6.34 14.25
N PRO A 75 -3.28 6.79 14.75
CA PRO A 75 -2.78 6.40 16.05
C PRO A 75 -3.66 7.00 17.16
N GLY A 76 -4.77 6.33 17.43
CA GLY A 76 -5.81 6.74 18.37
C GLY A 76 -6.86 5.65 18.66
N SER A 77 -6.97 4.61 17.81
CA SER A 77 -7.78 3.44 18.14
C SER A 77 -6.91 2.35 18.81
N PRO A 78 -7.29 1.84 19.99
CA PRO A 78 -6.55 0.78 20.66
C PRO A 78 -6.81 -0.54 19.94
N ASP A 79 -5.84 -0.99 19.13
CA ASP A 79 -5.82 -2.36 18.63
C ASP A 79 -4.94 -3.22 19.56
N PRO A 80 -5.48 -4.24 20.24
CA PRO A 80 -4.68 -5.14 21.07
C PRO A 80 -3.86 -6.08 20.18
N SER A 81 -2.62 -5.69 19.90
CA SER A 81 -1.66 -6.58 19.20
C SER A 81 -1.40 -7.84 20.04
N PRO A 82 -1.59 -9.06 19.48
CA PRO A 82 -1.27 -10.32 20.17
C PRO A 82 0.21 -10.69 20.00
N SER A 83 1.12 -9.71 20.06
CA SER A 83 2.56 -9.95 19.88
C SER A 83 3.33 -10.22 21.17
N ASP A 84 2.70 -10.19 22.34
CA ASP A 84 3.35 -10.58 23.59
C ASP A 84 3.27 -12.09 23.85
N THR A 85 3.79 -12.88 22.90
CA THR A 85 4.19 -14.24 23.25
C THR A 85 5.53 -14.13 23.98
N VAL A 86 5.45 -14.12 25.31
CA VAL A 86 6.38 -14.77 26.24
C VAL A 86 7.85 -14.34 26.11
N LYS A 87 8.35 -13.56 27.07
CA LYS A 87 9.59 -13.92 27.81
C LYS A 87 9.63 -13.30 29.20
N ALA A 88 9.98 -14.17 30.14
CA ALA A 88 10.70 -13.90 31.37
C ALA A 88 9.92 -13.28 32.54
N ASP A 89 9.14 -14.13 33.20
CA ASP A 89 9.07 -14.12 34.66
C ASP A 89 10.48 -14.41 35.21
N VAL A 90 11.24 -13.34 35.44
CA VAL A 90 12.51 -13.35 36.17
C VAL A 90 12.27 -12.61 37.48
N THR A 91 11.83 -13.39 38.46
CA THR A 91 12.28 -13.39 39.86
C THR A 91 12.45 -12.04 40.58
N SER A 92 11.71 -11.94 41.68
CA SER A 92 12.15 -11.44 43.00
C SER A 92 12.24 -9.92 43.23
N LYS A 93 11.29 -9.38 43.99
CA LYS A 93 11.45 -8.86 45.37
C LYS A 93 10.09 -8.33 45.86
N VAL A 94 9.49 -8.99 46.86
CA VAL A 94 9.47 -8.60 48.29
C VAL A 94 8.41 -7.53 48.60
N GLU A 95 7.45 -7.93 49.44
CA GLU A 95 6.49 -7.21 50.32
C GLU A 95 5.09 -7.84 50.15
N GLY A 96 4.37 -8.38 51.13
CA GLY A 96 4.54 -8.54 52.57
C GLY A 96 3.15 -8.89 53.15
N ALA A 97 3.06 -9.95 53.96
CA ALA A 97 2.07 -10.18 55.04
C ALA A 97 2.27 -11.58 55.63
#